data_AF-A0A1G1XR05-F1
#
_entry.id   AF-A0A1G1XR05-F1
#
_cell.length_a   1.000
_cell.length_b   1.000
_cell.length_c   1.000
_cell.angle_alpha   90.00
_cell.angle_beta   90.00
_cell.angle_gamma   90.00
#
_symmetry.space_group_name_H-M   'P 1'
#
loop_
_entity.id
_entity.type
_entity.pdbx_description
1 polymer ?
#
loop_
_entity_poly.entity_id
_entity_poly.type
_entity_poly.pdbx_seq_one_letter_code
_entity_poly.pdbx_strand_id
1 'polypeptide(L)'
;MNRITAANLILVDINYLWEVGDGYLESIMELKTNINNIYSINLLSTLAVELLAKTIIAANICLENKDKEENEIFAKIDSIFRDKGHKLDELLKTREIEDKLEIEFIKKSDDKSFRDEYVIKVKNLNDVLILKTLEAARYATFSRRKDAIIIYQDKRIYEFMEKLSGVAKRKIDDVRLALMK
;
A
#
# COMPACT_ATOMS: atom_id res chain seq x y z
N MET A 1 25.44 -19.50 6.95
CA MET A 1 23.98 -19.76 7.00
C MET A 1 23.61 -20.42 5.67
N ASN A 2 22.84 -21.51 5.65
CA ASN A 2 22.48 -22.16 4.37
C ASN A 2 21.54 -21.24 3.57
N ARG A 3 21.71 -21.14 2.25
CA ARG A 3 20.88 -20.32 1.35
C ARG A 3 19.37 -20.53 1.53
N ILE A 4 18.96 -21.76 1.88
CA ILE A 4 17.56 -22.12 2.16
C ILE A 4 17.02 -21.39 3.40
N THR A 5 17.85 -21.16 4.43
CA THR A 5 17.45 -20.44 5.65
C THR A 5 17.25 -18.95 5.38
N ALA A 6 18.12 -18.34 4.58
CA ALA A 6 18.05 -16.93 4.18
C ALA A 6 16.81 -16.62 3.32
N ALA A 7 16.54 -17.47 2.33
CA ALA A 7 15.37 -17.39 1.47
C ALA A 7 14.05 -17.46 2.28
N ASN A 8 14.01 -18.33 3.29
CA ASN A 8 12.83 -18.48 4.15
C ASN A 8 12.60 -17.26 5.06
N LEU A 9 13.65 -16.60 5.55
CA LEU A 9 13.53 -15.40 6.38
C LEU A 9 12.95 -14.22 5.58
N ILE A 10 13.46 -13.97 4.38
CA ILE A 10 12.93 -12.93 3.47
C ILE A 10 11.44 -13.17 3.17
N LEU A 11 11.05 -14.43 2.91
CA LEU A 11 9.66 -14.76 2.63
C LEU A 11 8.76 -14.53 3.85
N VAL A 12 9.25 -14.83 5.06
CA VAL A 12 8.53 -14.54 6.31
C VAL A 12 8.29 -13.05 6.47
N ASP A 13 9.30 -12.21 6.25
CA ASP A 13 9.19 -10.76 6.45
C ASP A 13 8.25 -10.10 5.42
N ILE A 14 8.30 -10.52 4.15
CA ILE A 14 7.39 -10.00 3.12
C ILE A 14 5.96 -10.48 3.37
N ASN A 15 5.79 -11.74 3.79
CA ASN A 15 4.48 -12.26 4.14
C ASN A 15 3.90 -11.55 5.37
N TYR A 16 4.72 -11.26 6.38
CA TYR A 16 4.32 -10.46 7.53
C TYR A 16 3.84 -9.07 7.12
N LEU A 17 4.58 -8.39 6.22
CA LEU A 17 4.18 -7.07 5.72
C LEU A 17 2.81 -7.10 5.02
N TRP A 18 2.57 -8.14 4.22
CA TRP A 18 1.26 -8.38 3.60
C TRP A 18 0.18 -8.66 4.64
N GLU A 19 0.40 -9.57 5.59
CA GLU A 19 -0.57 -9.94 6.62
C GLU A 19 -1.01 -8.72 7.45
N VAL A 20 -0.09 -7.81 7.78
CA VAL A 20 -0.45 -6.58 8.48
C VAL A 20 -1.29 -5.65 7.59
N GLY A 21 -0.91 -5.47 6.32
CA GLY A 21 -1.67 -4.66 5.37
C GLY A 21 -3.08 -5.21 5.09
N ASP A 22 -3.19 -6.53 4.96
CA ASP A 22 -4.45 -7.25 4.74
C ASP A 22 -5.32 -7.24 6.00
N GLY A 23 -4.73 -7.41 7.18
CA GLY A 23 -5.45 -7.29 8.45
C GLY A 23 -6.04 -5.89 8.69
N TYR A 24 -5.37 -4.83 8.20
CA TYR A 24 -5.98 -3.49 8.17
C TYR A 24 -7.19 -3.43 7.22
N LEU A 25 -7.13 -4.08 6.06
CA LEU A 25 -8.26 -4.18 5.14
C LEU A 25 -9.44 -4.95 5.76
N GLU A 26 -9.19 -6.08 6.42
CA GLU A 26 -10.21 -6.83 7.16
C GLU A 26 -10.88 -5.94 8.23
N SER A 27 -10.06 -5.24 9.03
CA SER A 27 -10.54 -4.30 10.05
C SER A 27 -11.41 -3.19 9.45
N ILE A 28 -11.02 -2.62 8.30
CA ILE A 28 -11.83 -1.63 7.58
C ILE A 28 -13.20 -2.20 7.22
N MET A 29 -13.25 -3.44 6.74
CA MET A 29 -14.47 -4.10 6.30
C MET A 29 -15.44 -4.40 7.44
N GLU A 30 -14.93 -4.63 8.65
CA GLU A 30 -15.73 -4.75 9.87
C GLU A 30 -16.27 -3.39 10.34
N LEU A 31 -15.45 -2.33 10.24
CA LEU A 31 -15.78 -1.01 10.78
C LEU A 31 -16.65 -0.15 9.85
N LYS A 32 -16.69 -0.44 8.54
CA LYS A 32 -17.29 0.43 7.50
C LYS A 32 -18.79 0.73 7.67
N THR A 33 -19.52 -0.08 8.42
CA THR A 33 -20.97 0.11 8.62
C THR A 33 -21.28 1.17 9.69
N ASN A 34 -20.30 1.56 10.50
CA ASN A 34 -20.47 2.53 11.57
C ASN A 34 -19.74 3.84 11.23
N ILE A 35 -20.50 4.89 10.96
CA ILE A 35 -19.98 6.21 10.57
C ILE A 35 -19.04 6.83 11.61
N ASN A 36 -19.15 6.46 12.89
CA ASN A 36 -18.28 6.96 13.96
C ASN A 36 -16.83 6.48 13.79
N ASN A 37 -16.60 5.44 12.99
CA ASN A 37 -15.27 4.89 12.75
C ASN A 37 -14.51 5.60 11.64
N ILE A 38 -15.07 6.63 10.98
CA ILE A 38 -14.52 7.21 9.75
C ILE A 38 -13.05 7.61 9.83
N TYR A 39 -12.59 8.13 10.97
CA TYR A 39 -11.17 8.49 11.17
C TYR A 39 -10.28 7.26 11.23
N SER A 40 -10.68 6.25 11.98
CA SER A 40 -10.00 4.96 12.04
C SER A 40 -9.95 4.33 10.65
N ILE A 41 -11.04 4.36 9.90
CA ILE A 41 -11.07 3.76 8.57
C ILE A 41 -10.17 4.54 7.60
N ASN A 42 -10.09 5.86 7.66
CA ASN A 42 -9.16 6.66 6.84
C ASN A 42 -7.70 6.35 7.16
N LEU A 43 -7.36 6.22 8.45
CA LEU A 43 -6.02 5.84 8.90
C LEU A 43 -5.66 4.44 8.42
N LEU A 44 -6.53 3.47 8.67
CA LEU A 44 -6.33 2.09 8.26
C LEU A 44 -6.23 1.96 6.74
N SER A 45 -7.05 2.69 5.97
CA SER A 45 -7.00 2.65 4.50
C SER A 45 -5.65 3.11 3.97
N THR A 46 -5.13 4.22 4.53
CA THR A 46 -3.82 4.75 4.14
C THR A 46 -2.70 3.77 4.49
N LEU A 47 -2.74 3.20 5.68
CA LEU A 47 -1.76 2.21 6.14
C LEU A 47 -1.83 0.90 5.33
N ALA A 48 -3.03 0.40 5.04
CA ALA A 48 -3.24 -0.80 4.24
C ALA A 48 -2.62 -0.61 2.84
N VAL A 49 -2.95 0.48 2.16
CA VAL A 49 -2.39 0.79 0.82
C VAL A 49 -0.88 0.94 0.87
N GLU A 50 -0.34 1.61 1.89
CA GLU A 50 1.11 1.75 2.07
C GLU A 50 1.80 0.39 2.20
N LEU A 51 1.34 -0.45 3.14
CA LEU A 51 1.98 -1.74 3.43
C LEU A 51 1.85 -2.70 2.25
N LEU A 52 0.68 -2.80 1.65
CA LEU A 52 0.46 -3.69 0.49
C LEU A 52 1.31 -3.26 -0.72
N ALA A 53 1.47 -1.96 -0.98
CA ALA A 53 2.36 -1.49 -2.04
C ALA A 53 3.83 -1.78 -1.72
N LYS A 54 4.24 -1.61 -0.45
CA LYS A 54 5.59 -1.97 0.01
C LYS A 54 5.87 -3.46 -0.09
N THR A 55 4.88 -4.33 0.16
CA THR A 55 5.00 -5.77 -0.08
C THR A 55 5.34 -6.07 -1.54
N ILE A 56 4.62 -5.46 -2.49
CA ILE A 56 4.87 -5.67 -3.92
C ILE A 56 6.28 -5.22 -4.30
N ILE A 57 6.71 -4.06 -3.81
CA ILE A 57 8.06 -3.54 -4.05
C ILE A 57 9.12 -4.50 -3.49
N ALA A 58 8.97 -4.95 -2.24
CA ALA A 58 9.91 -5.88 -1.61
C ALA A 58 9.98 -7.20 -2.37
N ALA A 59 8.82 -7.77 -2.74
CA ALA A 59 8.76 -9.01 -3.52
C ALA A 59 9.45 -8.86 -4.89
N ASN A 60 9.26 -7.74 -5.59
CA ASN A 60 9.96 -7.49 -6.85
C ASN A 60 11.47 -7.39 -6.67
N ILE A 61 11.94 -6.70 -5.62
CA ILE A 61 13.39 -6.64 -5.30
C ILE A 61 13.94 -8.06 -5.04
N CYS A 62 13.21 -8.91 -4.32
CA CYS A 62 13.63 -10.29 -4.07
C CYS A 62 13.71 -11.12 -5.35
N LEU A 63 12.72 -11.00 -6.24
CA LEU A 63 12.73 -11.71 -7.52
C LEU A 63 13.90 -11.27 -8.42
N GLU A 64 14.17 -9.96 -8.48
CA GLU A 64 15.26 -9.37 -9.27
C GLU A 64 16.65 -9.69 -8.70
N ASN A 65 16.75 -9.98 -7.40
CA ASN A 65 18.01 -10.18 -6.69
C ASN A 65 18.11 -11.57 -6.06
N LYS A 66 17.40 -12.57 -6.59
CA LYS A 66 17.36 -13.94 -6.04
C LYS A 66 18.74 -14.61 -5.88
N ASP A 67 19.73 -14.18 -6.66
CA ASP A 67 21.10 -14.71 -6.64
C ASP A 67 22.03 -13.94 -5.68
N LYS A 68 21.51 -12.92 -4.98
CA LYS A 68 22.24 -12.09 -4.02
C LYS A 68 22.13 -12.61 -2.60
N GLU A 69 23.08 -12.19 -1.76
CA GLU A 69 23.03 -12.47 -0.33
C GLU A 69 21.89 -11.69 0.34
N GLU A 70 21.32 -12.28 1.39
CA GLU A 70 20.18 -11.75 2.15
C GLU A 70 20.36 -10.29 2.59
N ASN A 71 21.54 -9.97 3.14
CA ASN A 71 21.85 -8.62 3.60
C ASN A 71 21.85 -7.58 2.46
N GLU A 72 22.23 -7.96 1.23
CA GLU A 72 22.17 -7.07 0.07
C GLU A 72 20.72 -6.78 -0.32
N ILE A 73 19.86 -7.79 -0.26
CA ILE A 73 18.43 -7.67 -0.57
C ILE A 73 17.76 -6.76 0.48
N PHE A 74 18.00 -7.00 1.76
CA PHE A 74 17.44 -6.17 2.83
C PHE A 74 17.93 -4.73 2.78
N ALA A 75 19.22 -4.50 2.53
CA ALA A 75 19.75 -3.15 2.39
C ALA A 75 19.07 -2.39 1.25
N LYS A 76 18.76 -3.06 0.12
CA LYS A 76 18.00 -2.46 -0.98
C LYS A 76 16.56 -2.16 -0.61
N ILE A 77 15.86 -3.11 0.03
CA ILE A 77 14.48 -2.91 0.49
C ILE A 77 14.41 -1.72 1.46
N ASP A 78 15.28 -1.71 2.47
CA ASP A 78 15.38 -0.66 3.48
C ASP A 78 15.69 0.71 2.86
N SER A 79 16.64 0.77 1.92
CA SER A 79 16.91 2.01 1.16
C SER A 79 15.67 2.51 0.42
N ILE A 80 15.01 1.64 -0.37
CA ILE A 80 13.83 2.01 -1.16
C ILE A 80 12.68 2.45 -0.24
N PHE A 81 12.47 1.76 0.89
CA PHE A 81 11.42 2.11 1.85
C PHE A 81 11.68 3.44 2.54
N ARG A 82 12.94 3.75 2.88
CA ARG A 82 13.31 5.06 3.43
C ARG A 82 13.13 6.18 2.40
N ASP A 83 13.59 5.96 1.17
CA ASP A 83 13.54 6.98 0.11
C ASP A 83 12.09 7.34 -0.26
N LYS A 84 11.24 6.33 -0.41
CA LYS A 84 9.80 6.52 -0.73
C LYS A 84 8.97 6.92 0.48
N GLY A 85 9.40 6.55 1.69
CA GLY A 85 8.72 6.84 2.95
C GLY A 85 7.26 6.38 2.95
N HIS A 86 6.36 7.34 3.18
CA HIS A 86 4.89 7.14 3.24
C HIS A 86 4.15 7.75 2.03
N LYS A 87 4.87 8.05 0.94
CA LYS A 87 4.33 8.76 -0.20
C LYS A 87 3.63 7.80 -1.16
N LEU A 88 2.30 7.72 -1.09
CA LEU A 88 1.52 6.76 -1.90
C LEU A 88 1.72 6.96 -3.40
N ASP A 89 1.94 8.21 -3.84
CA ASP A 89 2.24 8.54 -5.23
C ASP A 89 3.60 8.03 -5.70
N GLU A 90 4.55 7.74 -4.81
CA GLU A 90 5.82 7.10 -5.15
C GLU A 90 5.78 5.57 -4.99
N LEU A 91 4.96 5.08 -4.05
CA LEU A 91 4.78 3.65 -3.78
C LEU A 91 3.94 2.96 -4.87
N LEU A 92 2.88 3.60 -5.35
CA LEU A 92 1.96 3.03 -6.35
C LEU A 92 2.46 3.20 -7.80
N LYS A 93 3.48 4.03 -8.05
CA LYS A 93 4.11 4.29 -9.37
C LYS A 93 4.96 3.14 -9.93
N THR A 94 4.75 1.92 -9.46
CA THR A 94 5.39 0.76 -10.11
C THR A 94 4.52 0.34 -11.28
N ARG A 95 5.14 0.10 -12.44
CA ARG A 95 4.42 -0.30 -13.67
C ARG A 95 3.45 -1.46 -13.40
N GLU A 96 3.87 -2.42 -12.59
CA GLU A 96 3.04 -3.56 -12.22
C GLU A 96 1.79 -3.15 -11.45
N ILE A 97 1.91 -2.30 -10.43
CA ILE A 97 0.76 -1.81 -9.68
C ILE A 97 -0.16 -1.01 -10.60
N GLU A 98 0.39 -0.10 -11.40
CA GLU A 98 -0.38 0.73 -12.33
C GLU A 98 -1.15 -0.10 -13.35
N ASP A 99 -0.48 -1.09 -13.97
CA ASP A 99 -1.10 -1.97 -14.97
C ASP A 99 -2.16 -2.87 -14.33
N LYS A 100 -1.88 -3.48 -13.16
CA LYS A 100 -2.81 -4.42 -12.51
C LYS A 100 -3.99 -3.71 -11.88
N LEU A 101 -3.80 -2.52 -11.31
CA LEU A 101 -4.88 -1.73 -10.72
C LEU A 101 -5.54 -0.78 -11.73
N GLU A 102 -5.03 -0.71 -12.96
CA GLU A 102 -5.52 0.15 -14.04
C GLU A 102 -5.49 1.63 -13.63
N ILE A 103 -4.46 2.03 -12.87
CA ILE A 103 -4.26 3.42 -12.45
C ILE A 103 -3.85 4.24 -13.67
N GLU A 104 -4.60 5.30 -13.95
CA GLU A 104 -4.22 6.32 -14.94
C GLU A 104 -3.27 7.35 -14.35
N PHE A 105 -3.59 7.81 -13.13
CA PHE A 105 -2.71 8.69 -12.38
C PHE A 105 -2.97 8.59 -10.88
N ILE A 106 -1.93 8.94 -10.13
CA ILE A 106 -2.00 9.30 -8.72
C ILE A 106 -1.30 10.63 -8.50
N LYS A 107 -1.97 11.55 -7.80
CA LYS A 107 -1.38 12.83 -7.40
C LYS A 107 -1.89 13.26 -6.04
N LYS A 108 -1.09 14.05 -5.34
CA LYS A 108 -1.60 14.83 -4.21
C LYS A 108 -2.52 15.93 -4.75
N SER A 109 -3.58 16.23 -4.02
CA SER A 109 -4.49 17.31 -4.40
C SER A 109 -3.78 18.66 -4.26
N ASP A 110 -3.88 19.49 -5.31
CA ASP A 110 -3.36 20.86 -5.29
C ASP A 110 -4.37 21.86 -4.70
N ASP A 111 -5.61 21.43 -4.47
CA ASP A 111 -6.67 22.26 -3.90
C ASP A 111 -6.33 22.63 -2.44
N LYS A 112 -6.41 23.92 -2.10
CA LYS A 112 -6.19 24.39 -0.73
C LYS A 112 -7.15 23.76 0.28
N SER A 113 -8.30 23.27 -0.16
CA SER A 113 -9.33 22.62 0.65
C SER A 113 -9.09 21.12 0.87
N PHE A 114 -8.24 20.49 0.05
CA PHE A 114 -8.00 19.03 0.03
C PHE A 114 -6.53 18.65 -0.03
N ARG A 115 -5.62 19.59 0.30
CA ARG A 115 -4.18 19.50 0.03
C ARG A 115 -3.49 18.24 0.60
N ASP A 116 -4.09 17.63 1.61
CA ASP A 116 -3.56 16.46 2.30
C ASP A 116 -4.26 15.15 1.87
N GLU A 117 -4.74 15.10 0.62
CA GLU A 117 -5.37 13.93 0.00
C GLU A 117 -4.64 13.49 -1.28
N TYR A 118 -4.61 12.18 -1.50
CA TYR A 118 -4.26 11.56 -2.77
C TYR A 118 -5.52 11.35 -3.61
N VAL A 119 -5.45 11.82 -4.85
CA VAL A 119 -6.46 11.61 -5.89
C VAL A 119 -5.93 10.53 -6.82
N ILE A 120 -6.69 9.43 -6.95
CA ILE A 120 -6.34 8.28 -7.77
C ILE A 120 -7.40 8.13 -8.86
N LYS A 121 -6.98 8.15 -10.12
CA LYS A 121 -7.86 7.87 -11.26
C LYS A 121 -7.60 6.45 -11.77
N VAL A 122 -8.68 5.69 -11.93
CA VAL A 122 -8.66 4.32 -12.47
C VAL A 122 -9.43 4.32 -13.78
N LYS A 123 -8.92 3.65 -14.82
CA LYS A 123 -9.44 3.70 -16.21
C LYS A 123 -10.95 3.47 -16.32
N ASN A 124 -11.47 2.49 -15.58
CA ASN A 124 -12.86 2.07 -15.66
C ASN A 124 -13.77 2.73 -14.61
N LEU A 125 -13.24 3.71 -13.85
CA LEU A 125 -14.03 4.48 -12.90
C LEU A 125 -14.35 5.85 -13.51
N ASN A 126 -15.64 6.18 -13.59
CA ASN A 126 -16.08 7.50 -14.06
C ASN A 126 -15.58 8.65 -13.15
N ASP A 127 -15.25 8.34 -11.90
CA ASP A 127 -14.82 9.28 -10.87
C ASP A 127 -13.38 8.99 -10.40
N VAL A 128 -12.93 9.71 -9.37
CA VAL A 128 -11.65 9.49 -8.69
C VAL A 128 -11.86 8.82 -7.33
N LEU A 129 -10.87 8.05 -6.91
CA LEU A 129 -10.74 7.58 -5.53
C LEU A 129 -9.94 8.60 -4.73
N ILE A 130 -10.34 8.79 -3.47
CA ILE A 130 -9.68 9.72 -2.56
C ILE A 130 -9.16 8.95 -1.36
N LEU A 131 -7.88 9.14 -1.05
CA LEU A 131 -7.25 8.65 0.18
C LEU A 131 -6.61 9.82 0.91
N LYS A 132 -6.70 9.84 2.24
CA LYS A 132 -5.95 10.82 3.02
C LYS A 132 -4.46 10.50 2.98
N THR A 133 -3.63 11.54 3.10
CA THR A 133 -2.23 11.34 3.46
C THR A 133 -2.14 10.82 4.90
N LEU A 134 -1.02 10.18 5.24
CA LEU A 134 -0.82 9.63 6.58
C LEU A 134 -0.87 10.73 7.66
N GLU A 135 -0.39 11.94 7.36
CA GLU A 135 -0.44 13.07 8.28
C GLU A 135 -1.89 13.52 8.53
N ALA A 136 -2.68 13.72 7.48
CA ALA A 136 -4.10 14.05 7.64
C ALA A 136 -4.90 12.94 8.32
N ALA A 137 -4.60 11.67 8.03
CA ALA A 137 -5.29 10.56 8.66
C ALA A 137 -4.95 10.42 10.16
N ARG A 138 -3.74 10.81 10.58
CA ARG A 138 -3.30 10.79 11.99
C ARG A 138 -3.82 11.96 12.80
N TYR A 139 -3.76 13.17 12.23
CA TYR A 139 -4.02 14.39 13.00
C TYR A 139 -5.38 15.02 12.70
N ALA A 140 -6.10 14.55 11.68
CA ALA A 140 -7.42 15.05 11.29
C ALA A 140 -7.42 16.59 11.24
N THR A 141 -8.34 17.24 11.97
CA THR A 141 -8.47 18.71 12.04
C THR A 141 -7.33 19.41 12.80
N PHE A 142 -6.49 18.66 13.52
CA PHE A 142 -5.24 19.14 14.13
C PHE A 142 -4.03 19.04 13.20
N SER A 143 -4.19 18.47 11.99
CA SER A 143 -3.20 18.69 10.95
C SER A 143 -3.06 20.21 10.75
N ARG A 144 -1.94 20.66 10.17
CA ARG A 144 -1.66 22.09 10.05
C ARG A 144 -2.77 22.89 9.35
N ARG A 145 -3.74 22.23 8.68
CA ARG A 145 -4.85 22.85 7.93
C ARG A 145 -6.14 22.00 8.02
N LYS A 146 -7.26 22.63 8.40
CA LYS A 146 -8.55 21.97 8.65
C LYS A 146 -9.09 21.25 7.41
N ASP A 147 -9.28 19.95 7.51
CA ASP A 147 -9.95 19.13 6.49
C ASP A 147 -11.44 19.47 6.38
N ALA A 148 -11.96 19.55 5.16
CA ALA A 148 -13.39 19.36 4.93
C ALA A 148 -13.71 17.90 5.22
N ILE A 149 -14.69 17.64 6.09
CA ILE A 149 -15.25 16.32 6.30
C ILE A 149 -16.03 15.99 5.02
N ILE A 150 -15.36 15.49 3.96
CA ILE A 150 -16.09 14.88 2.86
C ILE A 150 -16.42 13.44 3.27
N ILE A 151 -17.72 13.31 3.44
CA ILE A 151 -18.51 12.22 3.97
C ILE A 151 -18.64 11.14 2.90
N TYR A 152 -18.70 9.88 3.34
CA TYR A 152 -18.75 8.63 2.60
C TYR A 152 -17.40 8.12 2.08
N GLN A 153 -16.89 7.07 2.74
CA GLN A 153 -15.92 6.20 2.10
C GLN A 153 -16.63 5.42 1.00
N ASP A 154 -16.28 5.81 -0.21
CA ASP A 154 -16.65 5.20 -1.45
C ASP A 154 -16.30 3.71 -1.45
N LYS A 155 -17.28 2.81 -1.63
CA LYS A 155 -17.07 1.36 -1.70
C LYS A 155 -15.96 0.97 -2.68
N ARG A 156 -15.75 1.76 -3.73
CA ARG A 156 -14.71 1.55 -4.74
C ARG A 156 -13.29 1.60 -4.15
N ILE A 157 -13.06 2.30 -3.03
CA ILE A 157 -11.75 2.29 -2.36
C ILE A 157 -11.45 0.92 -1.74
N TYR A 158 -12.45 0.24 -1.20
CA TYR A 158 -12.30 -1.09 -0.64
C TYR A 158 -11.98 -2.10 -1.74
N GLU A 159 -12.70 -2.03 -2.87
CA GLU A 159 -12.45 -2.87 -4.05
C GLU A 159 -11.04 -2.64 -4.60
N PHE A 160 -10.57 -1.39 -4.60
CA PHE A 160 -9.19 -1.06 -4.96
C PHE A 160 -8.17 -1.71 -4.02
N MET A 161 -8.40 -1.64 -2.71
CA MET A 161 -7.52 -2.25 -1.70
C MET A 161 -7.53 -3.79 -1.76
N GLU A 162 -8.69 -4.42 -1.96
CA GLU A 162 -8.81 -5.86 -2.19
C GLU A 162 -8.02 -6.30 -3.42
N LYS A 163 -8.13 -5.54 -4.53
CA LYS A 163 -7.36 -5.80 -5.76
C LYS A 163 -5.86 -5.66 -5.51
N LEU A 164 -5.43 -4.63 -4.77
CA LEU A 164 -4.03 -4.41 -4.39
C LEU A 164 -3.51 -5.55 -3.50
N SER A 165 -4.28 -5.99 -2.49
CA SER A 165 -3.92 -7.14 -1.65
C SER A 165 -3.75 -8.42 -2.49
N GLY A 166 -4.67 -8.68 -3.43
CA GLY A 166 -4.54 -9.80 -4.36
C GLY A 166 -3.30 -9.73 -5.25
N VAL A 167 -2.87 -8.53 -5.67
CA VAL A 167 -1.59 -8.36 -6.39
C VAL A 167 -0.40 -8.67 -5.47
N ALA A 168 -0.40 -8.13 -4.26
CA ALA A 168 0.65 -8.38 -3.27
C ALA A 168 0.78 -9.87 -2.92
N LYS A 169 -0.34 -10.57 -2.73
CA LYS A 169 -0.34 -12.01 -2.43
C LYS A 169 0.26 -12.83 -3.56
N ARG A 170 -0.15 -12.58 -4.81
CA ARG A 170 0.42 -13.26 -5.98
C ARG A 170 1.94 -13.07 -6.07
N LYS A 171 2.43 -11.89 -5.72
CA LYS A 171 3.88 -11.60 -5.71
C LYS A 171 4.64 -12.37 -4.66
N ILE A 172 4.07 -12.55 -3.48
CA ILE A 172 4.64 -13.42 -2.45
C ILE A 172 4.72 -14.86 -2.96
N ASP A 173 3.68 -15.33 -3.64
CA ASP A 173 3.66 -16.69 -4.21
C ASP A 173 4.72 -16.85 -5.32
N ASP A 174 4.92 -15.84 -6.17
CA ASP A 174 6.00 -15.82 -7.17
C ASP A 174 7.39 -15.93 -6.50
N VAL A 175 7.63 -15.18 -5.42
CA VAL A 175 8.88 -15.26 -4.64
C VAL A 175 9.05 -16.66 -4.06
N ARG A 176 8.01 -17.23 -3.45
CA ARG A 176 8.03 -18.58 -2.89
C ARG A 176 8.42 -19.61 -3.95
N LEU A 177 7.80 -19.56 -5.13
CA LEU A 177 8.09 -20.47 -6.23
C LEU A 177 9.50 -20.29 -6.79
N ALA A 178 10.04 -19.07 -6.80
CA ALA A 178 11.39 -18.78 -7.25
C ALA A 178 12.45 -19.31 -6.28
N LEU A 179 12.19 -19.29 -4.97
CA LEU A 179 13.12 -19.73 -3.94
C LEU A 179 13.11 -21.25 -3.69
N MET A 180 12.06 -21.96 -4.13
CA MET A 180 11.95 -23.42 -4.04
C MET A 180 12.61 -24.16 -5.22
N LYS A 181 13.12 -23.45 -6.22
CA LYS A 181 13.84 -23.99 -7.38
C LYS A 181 15.33 -23.87 -7.21
#